data_AF-A0A2W0B0B4-F1
#
_entry.id   AF-A0A2W0B0B4-F1
#
_cell.length_a   1.000
_cell.length_b   1.000
_cell.length_c   1.000
_cell.angle_alpha   90.00
_cell.angle_beta   90.00
_cell.angle_gamma   90.00
#
_symmetry.space_group_name_H-M   'P 1'
#
loop_
_entity.id
_entity.type
_entity.pdbx_description
1 polymer ?
#
loop_
_entity_poly.entity_id
_entity_poly.type
_entity_poly.pdbx_seq_one_letter_code
_entity_poly.pdbx_strand_id
1 'polypeptide(L)'
;MTSVRQDASSDMGMPLSRKRRLPLVREGDASGRTLEIFQEMKAALGVPHVNLIFQAYAACPRFLDCMWKAMRPAVETREFFQDADRLRAEAYTRTHNYFLVPDLCSTIREIHFSTGAQHELTDVVELFHYNNPLLLLITAMQLQAFEDGPPHPRSAETGAVHPVISEKPVQITEESAPAPIRKIYEDIKRTLGVSFVNTDYQALARWPDFLTMYWNAFKPMAFSPLYGESRHELRESALALASDLPNAPQLSVERMQEAGLTDDEISAAIHITEEFLDILSGLLLNVAFAKIALEGGNRVRTPSRTPEQMPKQYPDHPERAA
;
A
#
# COMPACT_ATOMS: atom_id res chain seq x y z
N MET A 1 0.84 3.38 56.45
CA MET A 1 2.10 2.62 56.24
C MET A 1 1.64 1.21 55.87
N THR A 2 1.67 0.75 54.63
CA THR A 2 2.82 0.72 53.71
C THR A 2 2.29 0.71 52.27
N SER A 3 2.79 1.64 51.46
CA SER A 3 2.52 1.74 50.02
C SER A 3 3.33 0.69 49.29
N VAL A 4 2.68 -0.13 48.45
CA VAL A 4 3.33 -1.00 47.47
C VAL A 4 3.12 -0.36 46.11
N ARG A 5 4.23 0.05 45.49
CA ARG A 5 4.32 0.62 44.15
C ARG A 5 3.90 -0.42 43.12
N GLN A 6 2.95 -0.05 42.26
CA GLN A 6 2.78 -0.62 40.94
C GLN A 6 3.61 0.23 39.97
N ASP A 7 4.76 -0.28 39.56
CA ASP A 7 5.44 0.19 38.36
C ASP A 7 5.17 -0.84 37.26
N ALA A 8 4.13 -0.58 36.47
CA ALA A 8 3.90 -1.22 35.18
C ALA A 8 3.49 -0.10 34.23
N SER A 9 4.48 0.49 33.57
CA SER A 9 4.28 1.51 32.54
C SER A 9 5.14 1.15 31.33
N SER A 10 4.47 0.55 30.35
CA SER A 10 4.56 0.91 28.94
C SER A 10 5.97 0.88 28.32
N ASP A 11 6.40 -0.30 27.90
CA ASP A 11 7.35 -0.42 26.80
C ASP A 11 6.55 -0.37 25.49
N MET A 12 6.13 0.85 25.12
CA MET A 12 5.66 1.11 23.76
C MET A 12 6.83 0.85 22.82
N GLY A 13 6.63 -0.08 21.88
CA GLY A 13 7.56 -0.35 20.78
C GLY A 13 8.11 0.96 20.21
N MET A 14 9.38 1.20 20.49
CA MET A 14 10.10 2.34 19.96
C MET A 14 10.20 2.16 18.44
N PRO A 15 9.66 3.07 17.62
CA PRO A 15 9.95 3.04 16.20
C PRO A 15 11.46 3.18 16.03
N LEU A 16 12.06 2.28 15.24
CA LEU A 16 13.45 2.34 14.85
C LEU A 16 13.80 3.78 14.46
N SER A 17 14.95 4.25 14.96
CA SER A 17 15.42 5.60 14.70
C SER A 17 15.31 5.93 13.20
N ARG A 18 14.83 7.14 12.91
CA ARG A 18 14.63 7.85 11.62
C ARG A 18 15.78 7.78 10.59
N LYS A 19 16.78 6.91 10.73
CA LYS A 19 18.09 6.96 10.04
C LYS A 19 18.61 5.66 9.41
N ARG A 20 18.04 4.46 9.64
CA ARG A 20 18.50 3.28 8.88
C ARG A 20 17.83 3.27 7.51
N ARG A 21 18.62 3.45 6.45
CA ARG A 21 18.16 3.22 5.07
C ARG A 21 17.85 1.74 4.91
N LEU A 22 16.68 1.42 4.38
CA LEU A 22 16.33 0.08 3.98
C LEU A 22 17.31 -0.40 2.89
N PRO A 23 18.12 -1.46 3.11
CA PRO A 23 18.99 -1.99 2.08
C PRO A 23 18.14 -2.65 0.98
N LEU A 24 18.42 -2.32 -0.28
CA LEU A 24 17.67 -2.83 -1.44
C LEU A 24 18.62 -3.41 -2.47
N VAL A 25 18.33 -4.61 -2.97
CA VAL A 25 18.91 -5.13 -4.21
C VAL A 25 17.92 -4.82 -5.33
N ARG A 26 18.28 -3.90 -6.22
CA ARG A 26 17.41 -3.50 -7.33
C ARG A 26 17.25 -4.65 -8.32
N GLU A 27 16.11 -4.68 -9.02
CA GLU A 27 15.82 -5.70 -10.03
C GLU A 27 16.93 -5.82 -11.10
N GLY A 28 17.53 -4.70 -11.51
CA GLY A 28 18.62 -4.68 -12.50
C GLY A 28 19.98 -5.13 -11.96
N ASP A 29 20.16 -5.12 -10.64
CA ASP A 29 21.41 -5.51 -9.96
C ASP A 29 21.36 -6.98 -9.50
N ALA A 30 20.17 -7.60 -9.53
CA ALA A 30 19.98 -8.98 -9.11
C ALA A 30 20.70 -9.95 -10.05
N SER A 31 21.31 -10.98 -9.46
CA SER A 31 22.01 -12.05 -10.20
C SER A 31 21.79 -13.40 -9.54
N GLY A 32 22.13 -14.48 -10.25
CA GLY A 32 22.00 -15.86 -9.76
C GLY A 32 20.59 -16.17 -9.24
N ARG A 33 20.53 -16.83 -8.07
CA ARG A 33 19.26 -17.27 -7.47
C ARG A 33 18.30 -16.12 -7.15
N THR A 34 18.80 -14.94 -6.78
CA THR A 34 17.95 -13.77 -6.52
C THR A 34 17.20 -13.32 -7.77
N LEU A 35 17.87 -13.30 -8.93
CA LEU A 35 17.25 -12.95 -10.20
C LEU A 35 16.17 -13.96 -10.62
N GLU A 36 16.44 -15.26 -10.42
CA GLU A 36 15.47 -16.32 -10.68
C GLU A 36 14.22 -16.15 -9.81
N ILE A 37 14.38 -15.93 -8.50
CA ILE A 37 13.27 -15.68 -7.57
C ILE A 37 12.47 -14.44 -8.00
N PHE A 38 13.14 -13.37 -8.40
CA PHE A 38 12.47 -12.17 -8.92
C PHE A 38 11.61 -12.46 -10.16
N GLN A 39 12.07 -13.33 -11.06
CA GLN A 39 11.29 -13.75 -12.22
C GLN A 39 10.11 -14.64 -11.83
N GLU A 40 10.33 -15.60 -10.93
CA GLU A 40 9.27 -16.46 -10.39
C GLU A 40 8.18 -15.65 -9.68
N MET A 41 8.55 -14.67 -8.86
CA MET A 41 7.61 -13.79 -8.16
C MET A 41 6.77 -12.95 -9.13
N LYS A 42 7.40 -12.36 -10.15
CA LYS A 42 6.67 -11.61 -11.19
C LYS A 42 5.64 -12.49 -11.91
N ALA A 43 6.03 -13.71 -12.25
CA ALA A 43 5.14 -14.67 -12.89
C ALA A 43 3.99 -15.08 -11.96
N ALA A 44 4.30 -15.48 -10.73
CA ALA A 44 3.33 -15.95 -9.75
C ALA A 44 2.36 -14.87 -9.28
N LEU A 45 2.77 -13.59 -9.26
CA LEU A 45 1.90 -12.47 -8.88
C LEU A 45 1.28 -11.76 -10.09
N GLY A 46 1.67 -12.11 -11.31
CA GLY A 46 1.17 -11.47 -12.52
C GLY A 46 1.55 -9.99 -12.65
N VAL A 47 2.72 -9.59 -12.14
CA VAL A 47 3.16 -8.19 -12.11
C VAL A 47 4.44 -7.95 -12.92
N PRO A 48 4.61 -6.77 -13.53
CA PRO A 48 5.69 -6.51 -14.49
C PRO A 48 7.01 -6.06 -13.83
N HIS A 49 7.04 -5.96 -12.49
CA HIS A 49 8.18 -5.43 -11.75
C HIS A 49 8.35 -6.14 -10.41
N VAL A 50 9.57 -6.08 -9.86
CA VAL A 50 9.86 -6.63 -8.52
C VAL A 50 9.49 -5.60 -7.46
N ASN A 51 8.60 -5.98 -6.55
CA ASN A 51 8.14 -5.13 -5.46
C ASN A 51 9.25 -4.81 -4.43
N LEU A 52 9.18 -3.63 -3.80
CA LEU A 52 10.23 -3.14 -2.89
C LEU A 52 10.51 -4.08 -1.72
N ILE A 53 9.49 -4.78 -1.20
CA ILE A 53 9.68 -5.76 -0.13
C ILE A 53 10.61 -6.90 -0.54
N PHE A 54 10.48 -7.42 -1.76
CA PHE A 54 11.35 -8.47 -2.26
C PHE A 54 12.76 -7.96 -2.57
N GLN A 55 12.88 -6.70 -3.00
CA GLN A 55 14.18 -6.03 -3.12
C GLN A 55 14.86 -5.85 -1.74
N ALA A 56 14.07 -5.63 -0.68
CA ALA A 56 14.58 -5.54 0.69
C ALA A 56 15.01 -6.92 1.22
N TYR A 57 14.18 -7.95 1.05
CA TYR A 57 14.56 -9.32 1.41
C TYR A 57 15.76 -9.83 0.62
N ALA A 58 15.97 -9.37 -0.61
CA ALA A 58 17.16 -9.71 -1.39
C ALA A 58 18.48 -9.19 -0.77
N ALA A 59 18.43 -8.25 0.18
CA ALA A 59 19.60 -7.91 1.00
C ALA A 59 20.04 -9.05 1.92
N CYS A 60 19.15 -10.02 2.18
CA CYS A 60 19.40 -11.30 2.84
C CYS A 60 19.06 -12.46 1.88
N PRO A 61 19.89 -12.76 0.85
CA PRO A 61 19.53 -13.67 -0.24
C PRO A 61 19.08 -15.07 0.21
N ARG A 62 19.65 -15.58 1.31
CA ARG A 62 19.27 -16.89 1.88
C ARG A 62 17.87 -16.86 2.46
N PHE A 63 17.52 -15.79 3.17
CA PHE A 63 16.15 -15.56 3.63
C PHE A 63 15.18 -15.49 2.46
N LEU A 64 15.49 -14.70 1.43
CA LEU A 64 14.65 -14.59 0.24
C LEU A 64 14.38 -15.97 -0.40
N ASP A 65 15.39 -16.83 -0.51
CA ASP A 65 15.24 -18.18 -1.08
C ASP A 65 14.40 -19.09 -0.19
N CYS A 66 14.64 -19.12 1.12
CA CYS A 66 13.86 -19.90 2.09
C CYS A 66 12.39 -19.44 2.12
N MET A 67 12.16 -18.13 2.22
CA MET A 67 10.83 -17.52 2.20
C MET A 67 10.09 -17.85 0.92
N TRP A 68 10.71 -17.67 -0.25
CA TRP A 68 10.02 -17.87 -1.51
C TRP A 68 9.64 -19.34 -1.71
N LYS A 69 10.55 -20.27 -1.40
CA LYS A 69 10.26 -21.71 -1.43
C LYS A 69 9.09 -22.09 -0.52
N ALA A 70 9.00 -21.50 0.67
CA ALA A 70 7.94 -21.77 1.63
C ALA A 70 6.59 -21.16 1.22
N MET A 71 6.58 -19.92 0.73
CA MET A 71 5.33 -19.19 0.44
C MET A 71 4.73 -19.48 -0.93
N ARG A 72 5.56 -19.83 -1.93
CA ARG A 72 5.11 -20.01 -3.30
C ARG A 72 3.91 -20.96 -3.44
N PRO A 73 3.85 -22.13 -2.75
CA PRO A 73 2.69 -23.01 -2.80
C PRO A 73 1.38 -22.38 -2.32
N ALA A 74 1.41 -21.37 -1.44
CA ALA A 74 0.24 -20.62 -1.02
C ALA A 74 -0.10 -19.51 -2.04
N VAL A 75 0.91 -18.78 -2.52
CA VAL A 75 0.76 -17.67 -3.49
C VAL A 75 0.17 -18.15 -4.81
N GLU A 76 0.43 -19.40 -5.22
CA GLU A 76 -0.09 -19.98 -6.46
C GLU A 76 -1.53 -20.55 -6.33
N THR A 77 -2.21 -20.37 -5.19
CA THR A 77 -3.57 -20.87 -4.94
C THR A 77 -4.64 -19.86 -5.35
N ARG A 78 -5.86 -20.35 -5.62
CA ARG A 78 -6.99 -19.47 -5.97
C ARG A 78 -7.41 -18.63 -4.77
N GLU A 79 -7.36 -19.21 -3.59
CA GLU A 79 -7.71 -18.60 -2.31
C GLU A 79 -6.85 -17.37 -2.03
N PHE A 80 -5.54 -17.42 -2.31
CA PHE A 80 -4.66 -16.26 -2.17
C PHE A 80 -5.14 -15.03 -2.96
N PHE A 81 -5.50 -15.21 -4.23
CA PHE A 81 -6.02 -14.11 -5.04
C PHE A 81 -7.41 -13.65 -4.61
N GLN A 82 -8.27 -14.57 -4.18
CA GLN A 82 -9.60 -14.22 -3.67
C GLN A 82 -9.54 -13.41 -2.38
N ASP A 83 -8.64 -13.77 -1.47
CA ASP A 83 -8.46 -13.05 -0.20
C ASP A 83 -7.77 -11.70 -0.42
N ALA A 84 -6.83 -11.58 -1.35
CA ALA A 84 -6.31 -10.29 -1.78
C ALA A 84 -7.42 -9.41 -2.40
N ASP A 85 -8.31 -9.97 -3.21
CA ASP A 85 -9.48 -9.25 -3.74
C ASP A 85 -10.45 -8.80 -2.64
N ARG A 86 -10.60 -9.58 -1.57
CA ARG A 86 -11.38 -9.17 -0.39
C ARG A 86 -10.75 -7.98 0.32
N LEU A 87 -9.43 -7.99 0.53
CA LEU A 87 -8.70 -6.85 1.10
C LEU A 87 -8.83 -5.60 0.23
N ARG A 88 -8.73 -5.77 -1.09
CA ARG A 88 -8.93 -4.70 -2.08
C ARG A 88 -10.32 -4.08 -1.98
N ALA A 89 -11.36 -4.92 -1.96
CA ALA A 89 -12.75 -4.47 -1.84
C ALA A 89 -13.03 -3.80 -0.49
N GLU A 90 -12.45 -4.33 0.60
CA GLU A 90 -12.55 -3.74 1.92
C GLU A 90 -11.92 -2.33 1.94
N ALA A 91 -10.68 -2.18 1.46
CA ALA A 91 -10.00 -0.89 1.40
C ALA A 91 -10.76 0.13 0.55
N TYR A 92 -11.29 -0.28 -0.60
CA TYR A 92 -12.14 0.56 -1.45
C TYR A 92 -13.39 1.00 -0.70
N THR A 93 -14.12 0.06 -0.08
CA THR A 93 -15.37 0.33 0.64
C THR A 93 -15.15 1.29 1.80
N ARG A 94 -14.11 1.08 2.61
CA ARG A 94 -13.71 1.97 3.70
C ARG A 94 -13.40 3.36 3.19
N THR A 95 -12.58 3.44 2.14
CA THR A 95 -12.18 4.72 1.54
C THR A 95 -13.41 5.47 1.01
N HIS A 96 -14.29 4.78 0.30
CA HIS A 96 -15.50 5.35 -0.27
C HIS A 96 -16.51 5.80 0.81
N ASN A 97 -16.67 5.05 1.91
CA ASN A 97 -17.71 5.33 2.89
C ASN A 97 -17.30 6.31 3.99
N TYR A 98 -16.01 6.34 4.36
CA TYR A 98 -15.54 7.13 5.50
C TYR A 98 -14.84 8.43 5.10
N PHE A 99 -14.46 8.59 3.84
CA PHE A 99 -13.67 9.74 3.39
C PHE A 99 -14.32 10.45 2.22
N LEU A 100 -14.11 11.76 2.16
CA LEU A 100 -14.54 12.57 1.03
C LEU A 100 -13.44 12.60 -0.03
N VAL A 101 -13.67 11.88 -1.11
CA VAL A 101 -12.76 11.77 -2.26
C VAL A 101 -13.24 12.70 -3.38
N PRO A 102 -12.41 13.68 -3.81
CA PRO A 102 -12.77 14.57 -4.91
C PRO A 102 -12.68 13.88 -6.28
N ASP A 103 -13.43 14.42 -7.24
CA ASP A 103 -13.34 14.07 -8.66
C ASP A 103 -12.06 14.64 -9.28
N LEU A 104 -10.96 13.88 -9.22
CA LEU A 104 -9.70 14.28 -9.87
C LEU A 104 -9.71 13.98 -11.37
N CYS A 105 -10.50 13.00 -11.82
CA CYS A 105 -10.64 12.66 -13.23
C CYS A 105 -11.08 13.86 -14.08
N SER A 106 -12.11 14.57 -13.64
CA SER A 106 -12.57 15.77 -14.36
C SER A 106 -11.56 16.91 -14.28
N THR A 107 -10.90 17.11 -13.14
CA THR A 107 -9.85 18.14 -13.02
C THR A 107 -8.69 17.87 -13.98
N ILE A 108 -8.27 16.61 -14.13
CA ILE A 108 -7.22 16.21 -15.08
C ILE A 108 -7.64 16.51 -16.52
N ARG A 109 -8.89 16.23 -16.89
CA ARG A 109 -9.42 16.54 -18.23
C ARG A 109 -9.40 18.04 -18.55
N GLU A 110 -9.55 18.90 -17.54
CA GLU A 110 -9.53 20.36 -17.70
C GLU A 110 -8.11 20.93 -17.90
N ILE A 111 -7.06 20.26 -17.40
CA ILE A 111 -5.66 20.74 -17.44
C ILE A 111 -4.82 20.19 -18.62
N HIS A 112 -5.46 19.87 -19.76
CA HIS A 112 -4.81 19.38 -20.98
C HIS A 112 -4.05 18.04 -20.87
N PHE A 113 -4.42 17.15 -19.95
CA PHE A 113 -3.94 15.77 -20.00
C PHE A 113 -4.44 15.09 -21.27
N SER A 114 -3.52 14.56 -22.08
CA SER A 114 -3.91 13.75 -23.24
C SER A 114 -4.70 12.51 -22.81
N THR A 115 -5.60 12.03 -23.66
CA THR A 115 -6.37 10.79 -23.40
C THR A 115 -5.45 9.60 -23.15
N GLY A 116 -4.33 9.49 -23.88
CA GLY A 116 -3.32 8.45 -23.65
C GLY A 116 -2.72 8.53 -22.25
N ALA A 117 -2.34 9.72 -21.79
CA ALA A 117 -1.82 9.91 -20.44
C ALA A 117 -2.85 9.60 -19.34
N GLN A 118 -4.14 9.83 -19.60
CA GLN A 118 -5.22 9.45 -18.68
C GLN A 118 -5.36 7.93 -18.58
N HIS A 119 -5.30 7.22 -19.71
CA HIS A 119 -5.32 5.75 -19.72
C HIS A 119 -4.10 5.18 -19.01
N GLU A 120 -2.88 5.65 -19.33
CA GLU A 120 -1.65 5.22 -18.64
C GLU A 120 -1.74 5.43 -17.12
N LEU A 121 -2.27 6.58 -16.68
CA LEU A 121 -2.45 6.85 -15.25
C LEU A 121 -3.44 5.88 -14.60
N THR A 122 -4.59 5.63 -15.24
CA THR A 122 -5.57 4.67 -14.77
C THR A 122 -4.97 3.27 -14.69
N ASP A 123 -4.25 2.82 -15.72
CA ASP A 123 -3.63 1.49 -15.75
C ASP A 123 -2.58 1.33 -14.63
N VAL A 124 -1.81 2.38 -14.35
CA VAL A 124 -0.86 2.41 -13.23
C VAL A 124 -1.59 2.31 -11.88
N VAL A 125 -2.71 3.02 -11.70
CA VAL A 125 -3.50 2.92 -10.47
C VAL A 125 -4.15 1.55 -10.32
N GLU A 126 -4.68 0.96 -11.40
CA GLU A 126 -5.21 -0.41 -11.39
C GLU A 126 -4.13 -1.45 -11.04
N LEU A 127 -2.92 -1.29 -11.58
CA LEU A 127 -1.79 -2.15 -11.24
C LEU A 127 -1.52 -2.15 -9.73
N PHE A 128 -1.42 -0.98 -9.10
CA PHE A 128 -1.17 -0.91 -7.65
C PHE A 128 -2.38 -1.34 -6.81
N HIS A 129 -3.59 -1.06 -7.30
CA HIS A 129 -4.82 -1.52 -6.64
C HIS A 129 -4.94 -3.05 -6.67
N TYR A 130 -4.41 -3.72 -7.69
CA TYR A 130 -4.27 -5.17 -7.77
C TYR A 130 -3.09 -5.71 -6.93
N ASN A 131 -1.92 -5.09 -7.05
CA ASN A 131 -0.67 -5.62 -6.51
C ASN A 131 -0.52 -5.43 -4.98
N ASN A 132 -0.88 -4.27 -4.45
CA ASN A 132 -0.73 -3.97 -3.03
C ASN A 132 -1.43 -4.95 -2.08
N PRO A 133 -2.69 -5.39 -2.32
CA PRO A 133 -3.32 -6.40 -1.45
C PRO A 133 -2.62 -7.76 -1.49
N LEU A 134 -2.03 -8.17 -2.63
CA LEU A 134 -1.22 -9.39 -2.71
C LEU A 134 0.00 -9.29 -1.79
N LEU A 135 0.67 -8.14 -1.81
CA LEU A 135 1.83 -7.88 -0.96
C LEU A 135 1.44 -7.83 0.51
N LEU A 136 0.31 -7.21 0.85
CA LEU A 136 -0.19 -7.16 2.22
C LEU A 136 -0.44 -8.57 2.76
N LEU A 137 -1.09 -9.42 1.96
CA LEU A 137 -1.36 -10.80 2.33
C LEU A 137 -0.08 -11.63 2.47
N ILE A 138 0.92 -11.41 1.60
CA ILE A 138 2.25 -12.01 1.72
C ILE A 138 2.95 -11.60 3.02
N THR A 139 2.90 -10.32 3.39
CA THR A 139 3.48 -9.86 4.66
C THR A 139 2.79 -10.46 5.87
N ALA A 140 1.46 -10.57 5.83
CA ALA A 140 0.69 -11.17 6.91
C ALA A 140 1.01 -12.67 7.06
N MET A 141 1.08 -13.41 5.95
CA MET A 141 1.52 -14.81 5.95
C MET A 141 2.94 -14.96 6.50
N GLN A 142 3.88 -14.13 6.04
CA GLN A 142 5.27 -14.22 6.48
C GLN A 142 5.41 -13.91 7.98
N LEU A 143 4.65 -12.94 8.50
CA LEU A 143 4.66 -12.62 9.93
C LEU A 143 4.22 -13.83 10.77
N GLN A 144 3.16 -14.52 10.35
CA GLN A 144 2.70 -15.74 11.03
C GLN A 144 3.67 -16.91 10.85
N ALA A 145 4.33 -17.00 9.69
CA ALA A 145 5.30 -18.07 9.40
C ALA A 145 6.46 -18.08 10.39
N PHE A 146 6.88 -16.90 10.89
CA PHE A 146 7.92 -16.80 11.92
C PHE A 146 7.55 -17.51 13.23
N GLU A 147 6.25 -17.71 13.49
CA GLU A 147 5.69 -18.39 14.67
C GLU A 147 5.14 -19.79 14.33
N ASP A 148 5.75 -20.50 13.39
CA ASP A 148 5.35 -21.82 12.86
C ASP A 148 4.10 -21.85 11.95
N GLY A 149 3.47 -20.70 11.68
CA GLY A 149 2.29 -20.59 10.83
C GLY A 149 1.01 -21.14 11.49
N PRO A 150 -0.09 -21.31 10.74
CA PRO A 150 -1.35 -21.75 11.33
C PRO A 150 -1.27 -23.22 11.79
N PRO A 151 -1.87 -23.57 12.95
CA PRO A 151 -1.75 -24.89 13.56
C PRO A 151 -2.38 -26.02 12.75
N HIS A 152 -3.31 -25.70 11.83
CA HIS A 152 -4.02 -26.66 11.00
C HIS A 152 -3.74 -26.36 9.52
N PRO A 153 -2.67 -26.93 8.95
CA PRO A 153 -2.33 -26.69 7.55
C PRO A 153 -3.42 -27.28 6.65
N ARG A 154 -4.04 -26.42 5.83
CA ARG A 154 -4.90 -26.84 4.73
C ARG A 154 -4.07 -27.05 3.47
N SER A 155 -4.57 -27.84 2.53
CA SER A 155 -3.96 -27.99 1.22
C SER A 155 -4.92 -27.61 0.11
N ALA A 156 -4.40 -26.97 -0.93
CA ALA A 156 -5.14 -26.61 -2.13
C ALA A 156 -4.27 -26.79 -3.37
N GLU A 157 -4.91 -26.90 -4.53
CA GLU A 157 -4.22 -26.97 -5.82
C GLU A 157 -3.55 -25.64 -6.16
N THR A 158 -2.37 -25.73 -6.77
CA THR A 158 -1.60 -24.60 -7.28
C THR A 158 -1.91 -24.36 -8.76
N GLY A 159 -1.53 -23.18 -9.28
CA GLY A 159 -1.74 -22.83 -10.69
C GLY A 159 -3.04 -22.06 -10.91
N ALA A 160 -3.41 -21.21 -9.94
CA ALA A 160 -4.54 -20.33 -10.09
C ALA A 160 -4.43 -19.44 -11.34
N VAL A 161 -5.56 -19.22 -12.00
CA VAL A 161 -5.67 -18.22 -13.07
C VAL A 161 -5.85 -16.86 -12.42
N HIS A 162 -4.95 -15.92 -12.73
CA HIS A 162 -4.97 -14.55 -12.23
C HIS A 162 -4.63 -13.55 -13.34
N PRO A 163 -4.93 -12.25 -13.15
CA PRO A 163 -4.51 -11.21 -14.07
C PRO A 163 -3.00 -11.20 -14.29
N VAL A 164 -2.56 -10.88 -15.51
CA VAL A 164 -1.14 -10.70 -15.85
C VAL A 164 -0.98 -9.32 -16.47
N ILE A 165 -0.31 -8.42 -15.75
CA ILE A 165 -0.04 -7.06 -16.19
C ILE A 165 1.37 -7.02 -16.77
N SER A 166 1.49 -6.61 -18.04
CA SER A 166 2.75 -6.69 -18.78
C SER A 166 3.55 -5.39 -18.77
N GLU A 167 2.89 -4.24 -18.58
CA GLU A 167 3.55 -2.93 -18.71
C GLU A 167 4.17 -2.47 -17.40
N LYS A 168 5.50 -2.34 -17.38
CA LYS A 168 6.22 -1.84 -16.21
C LYS A 168 5.97 -0.34 -16.03
N PRO A 169 5.51 0.10 -14.85
CA PRO A 169 5.29 1.53 -14.60
C PRO A 169 6.63 2.28 -14.63
N VAL A 170 6.66 3.42 -15.31
CA VAL A 170 7.81 4.32 -15.26
C VAL A 170 7.85 5.04 -13.92
N GLN A 171 8.97 4.95 -13.23
CA GLN A 171 9.15 5.50 -11.88
C GLN A 171 10.14 6.65 -11.90
N ILE A 172 9.82 7.72 -11.16
CA ILE A 172 10.80 8.76 -10.80
C ILE A 172 11.30 8.46 -9.39
N THR A 173 12.47 7.83 -9.30
CA THR A 173 13.12 7.48 -8.03
C THR A 173 13.44 8.72 -7.18
N GLU A 174 13.62 8.54 -5.87
CA GLU A 174 14.02 9.65 -4.99
C GLU A 174 15.34 10.30 -5.41
N GLU A 175 16.28 9.50 -5.90
CA GLU A 175 17.60 9.93 -6.36
C GLU A 175 17.52 10.76 -7.64
N SER A 176 16.64 10.38 -8.57
CA SER A 176 16.46 11.06 -9.86
C SER A 176 15.40 12.18 -9.84
N ALA A 177 14.66 12.32 -8.74
CA ALA A 177 13.55 13.27 -8.66
C ALA A 177 14.02 14.74 -8.78
N PRO A 178 13.39 15.53 -9.66
CA PRO A 178 13.63 16.97 -9.74
C PRO A 178 13.12 17.68 -8.47
N ALA A 179 13.61 18.89 -8.21
CA ALA A 179 13.35 19.62 -6.96
C ALA A 179 11.86 19.74 -6.56
N PRO A 180 10.91 20.00 -7.48
CA PRO A 180 9.48 20.04 -7.14
C PRO A 180 8.94 18.69 -6.64
N ILE A 181 9.27 17.59 -7.31
CA ILE A 181 8.86 16.24 -6.91
C ILE A 181 9.50 15.84 -5.59
N ARG A 182 10.79 16.14 -5.42
CA ARG A 182 11.51 15.86 -4.17
C ARG A 182 10.85 16.52 -2.97
N LYS A 183 10.33 17.74 -3.12
CA LYS A 183 9.59 18.43 -2.06
C LYS A 183 8.30 17.70 -1.68
N ILE A 184 7.58 17.14 -2.66
CA ILE A 184 6.38 16.32 -2.43
C ILE A 184 6.77 15.02 -1.72
N TYR A 185 7.84 14.35 -2.14
CA TYR A 185 8.37 13.14 -1.50
C TYR A 185 8.74 13.35 -0.03
N GLU A 186 9.43 14.44 0.29
CA GLU A 186 9.74 14.78 1.69
C GLU A 186 8.49 15.08 2.53
N ASP A 187 7.42 15.59 1.91
CA ASP A 187 6.14 15.79 2.57
C ASP A 187 5.40 14.46 2.79
N ILE A 188 5.39 13.57 1.79
CA ILE A 188 4.85 12.20 1.91
C ILE A 188 5.53 11.45 3.05
N LYS A 189 6.86 11.41 3.07
CA LYS A 189 7.64 10.73 4.12
C LYS A 189 7.32 11.27 5.51
N ARG A 190 7.26 12.60 5.66
CA ARG A 190 6.93 13.23 6.94
C ARG A 190 5.48 12.95 7.38
N THR A 191 4.52 13.03 6.47
CA THR A 191 3.09 12.82 6.78
C THR A 191 2.78 11.37 7.11
N LEU A 192 3.32 10.43 6.34
CA LEU A 192 3.06 9.00 6.55
C LEU A 192 4.01 8.33 7.55
N GLY A 193 5.03 9.07 8.03
CA GLY A 193 6.01 8.53 8.97
C GLY A 193 6.97 7.49 8.37
N VAL A 194 7.07 7.43 7.04
CA VAL A 194 7.90 6.42 6.33
C VAL A 194 9.29 6.96 5.99
N SER A 195 10.27 6.05 5.91
CA SER A 195 11.67 6.38 5.65
C SER A 195 12.02 6.53 4.16
N PHE A 196 11.18 5.98 3.28
CA PHE A 196 11.30 6.02 1.83
C PHE A 196 9.94 6.23 1.15
N VAL A 197 9.96 6.62 -0.12
CA VAL A 197 8.75 6.78 -0.94
C VAL A 197 8.43 5.49 -1.67
N ASN A 198 7.21 4.97 -1.48
CA ASN A 198 6.75 3.73 -2.12
C ASN A 198 6.62 3.86 -3.65
N THR A 199 6.72 2.72 -4.33
CA THR A 199 6.65 2.59 -5.80
C THR A 199 5.44 3.30 -6.40
N ASP A 200 4.30 3.27 -5.72
CA ASP A 200 3.05 3.95 -6.12
C ASP A 200 3.29 5.42 -6.40
N TYR A 201 3.83 6.16 -5.41
CA TYR A 201 4.11 7.58 -5.53
C TYR A 201 5.23 7.85 -6.53
N GLN A 202 6.22 6.94 -6.64
CA GLN A 202 7.28 7.05 -7.64
C GLN A 202 6.75 6.94 -9.07
N ALA A 203 5.76 6.08 -9.29
CA ALA A 203 5.09 5.95 -10.58
C ALA A 203 4.17 7.15 -10.85
N LEU A 204 3.39 7.59 -9.85
CA LEU A 204 2.54 8.78 -9.97
C LEU A 204 3.34 10.05 -10.25
N ALA A 205 4.60 10.13 -9.82
CA ALA A 205 5.47 11.27 -10.09
C ALA A 205 5.79 11.48 -11.58
N ARG A 206 5.58 10.47 -12.44
CA ARG A 206 5.56 10.64 -13.91
C ARG A 206 4.59 11.75 -14.34
N TRP A 207 3.57 11.99 -13.52
CA TRP A 207 2.55 13.02 -13.69
C TRP A 207 2.57 14.00 -12.52
N PRO A 208 3.53 14.97 -12.50
CA PRO A 208 3.73 15.89 -11.38
C PRO A 208 2.46 16.64 -10.95
N ASP A 209 1.66 17.09 -11.92
CA ASP A 209 0.42 17.82 -11.66
C ASP A 209 -0.60 16.91 -10.96
N PHE A 210 -0.75 15.68 -11.44
CA PHE A 210 -1.61 14.70 -10.80
C PHE A 210 -1.12 14.35 -9.40
N LEU A 211 0.16 14.01 -9.23
CA LEU A 211 0.72 13.69 -7.91
C LEU A 211 0.50 14.83 -6.91
N THR A 212 0.65 16.08 -7.36
CA THR A 212 0.40 17.27 -6.53
C THR A 212 -1.08 17.37 -6.14
N MET A 213 -2.00 17.24 -7.10
CA MET A 213 -3.44 17.29 -6.85
C MET A 213 -3.90 16.16 -5.91
N TYR A 214 -3.50 14.93 -6.22
CA TYR A 214 -3.77 13.75 -5.41
C TYR A 214 -3.25 13.91 -3.99
N TRP A 215 -1.98 14.30 -3.82
CA TRP A 215 -1.38 14.44 -2.51
C TRP A 215 -2.05 15.53 -1.68
N ASN A 216 -2.37 16.68 -2.27
CA ASN A 216 -3.09 17.75 -1.58
C ASN A 216 -4.50 17.33 -1.13
N ALA A 217 -5.17 16.50 -1.93
CA ALA A 217 -6.49 15.97 -1.60
C ALA A 217 -6.44 14.86 -0.53
N PHE A 218 -5.44 13.98 -0.60
CA PHE A 218 -5.28 12.82 0.27
C PHE A 218 -4.70 13.19 1.64
N LYS A 219 -3.77 14.16 1.70
CA LYS A 219 -3.05 14.51 2.94
C LYS A 219 -3.96 14.82 4.15
N PRO A 220 -5.09 15.54 4.03
CA PRO A 220 -6.03 15.70 5.13
C PRO A 220 -6.62 14.39 5.66
N MET A 221 -6.89 13.42 4.78
CA MET A 221 -7.33 12.08 5.16
C MET A 221 -6.25 11.35 5.96
N ALA A 222 -4.98 11.42 5.53
CA ALA A 222 -3.87 10.77 6.22
C ALA A 222 -3.66 11.25 7.68
N PHE A 223 -4.10 12.47 8.01
CA PHE A 223 -4.07 12.99 9.38
C PHE A 223 -5.32 12.66 10.21
N SER A 224 -6.37 12.09 9.60
CA SER A 224 -7.60 11.79 10.33
C SER A 224 -7.45 10.54 11.22
N PRO A 225 -8.09 10.50 12.40
CA PRO A 225 -8.12 9.28 13.23
C PRO A 225 -8.71 8.08 12.48
N LEU A 226 -9.72 8.30 11.64
CA LEU A 226 -10.36 7.27 10.83
C LEU A 226 -9.39 6.58 9.87
N TYR A 227 -8.36 7.28 9.39
CA TYR A 227 -7.32 6.67 8.57
C TYR A 227 -6.48 5.67 9.37
N GLY A 228 -6.09 6.04 10.59
CA GLY A 228 -5.37 5.14 11.50
C GLY A 228 -6.20 3.90 11.88
N GLU A 229 -7.48 4.09 12.20
CA GLU A 229 -8.42 3.00 12.48
C GLU A 229 -8.60 2.08 11.26
N SER A 230 -8.89 2.64 10.08
CA SER A 230 -9.07 1.86 8.85
C SER A 230 -7.82 1.07 8.47
N ARG A 231 -6.63 1.65 8.70
CA ARG A 231 -5.34 0.99 8.47
C ARG A 231 -5.13 -0.17 9.43
N HIS A 232 -5.43 0.02 10.71
CA HIS A 232 -5.34 -1.04 11.71
C HIS A 232 -6.31 -2.17 11.37
N GLU A 233 -7.56 -1.87 11.04
CA GLU A 233 -8.54 -2.90 10.70
C GLU A 233 -8.16 -3.67 9.42
N LEU A 234 -7.60 -3.02 8.39
CA LEU A 234 -7.07 -3.72 7.21
C LEU A 234 -5.89 -4.63 7.55
N ARG A 235 -5.03 -4.23 8.50
CA ARG A 235 -3.95 -5.09 9.00
C ARG A 235 -4.53 -6.34 9.67
N GLU A 236 -5.51 -6.19 10.55
CA GLU A 236 -6.16 -7.31 11.23
C GLU A 236 -6.89 -8.23 10.24
N SER A 237 -7.60 -7.66 9.25
CA SER A 237 -8.21 -8.44 8.16
C SER A 237 -7.16 -9.25 7.40
N ALA A 238 -6.00 -8.67 7.07
CA ALA A 238 -4.94 -9.39 6.36
C ALA A 238 -4.37 -10.54 7.19
N LEU A 239 -4.18 -10.35 8.50
CA LEU A 239 -3.74 -11.40 9.41
C LEU A 239 -4.79 -12.52 9.51
N ALA A 240 -6.07 -12.19 9.65
CA ALA A 240 -7.14 -13.18 9.71
C ALA A 240 -7.26 -14.00 8.42
N LEU A 241 -7.12 -13.36 7.25
CA LEU A 241 -7.12 -14.05 5.96
C LEU A 241 -5.89 -14.94 5.80
N ALA A 242 -4.71 -14.42 6.16
CA ALA A 242 -3.46 -15.18 6.09
C ALA A 242 -3.50 -16.46 6.93
N SER A 243 -4.12 -16.42 8.12
CA SER A 243 -4.21 -17.61 8.99
C SER A 243 -5.06 -18.72 8.41
N ASP A 244 -5.98 -18.37 7.51
CA ASP A 244 -6.85 -19.35 6.88
C ASP A 244 -6.24 -19.92 5.60
N LEU A 245 -5.25 -19.28 4.95
CA LEU A 245 -4.79 -19.68 3.62
C LEU A 245 -4.29 -21.14 3.54
N PRO A 246 -4.61 -21.87 2.44
CA PRO A 246 -4.05 -23.19 2.21
C PRO A 246 -2.56 -23.13 1.86
N ASN A 247 -1.88 -24.25 2.07
CA ASN A 247 -0.43 -24.39 1.86
C ASN A 247 0.40 -23.36 2.65
N ALA A 248 -0.11 -22.93 3.82
CA ALA A 248 0.53 -21.90 4.61
C ALA A 248 2.02 -22.22 4.89
N PRO A 249 2.91 -21.22 4.74
CA PRO A 249 4.34 -21.42 4.90
C PRO A 249 4.68 -21.83 6.34
N GLN A 250 5.53 -22.83 6.49
CA GLN A 250 6.09 -23.21 7.79
C GLN A 250 7.58 -22.82 7.83
N LEU A 251 7.85 -21.59 8.25
CA LEU A 251 9.17 -20.97 8.24
C LEU A 251 9.46 -20.23 9.55
N SER A 252 9.40 -20.97 10.66
CA SER A 252 9.73 -20.45 11.98
C SER A 252 11.19 -20.05 12.11
N VAL A 253 11.49 -19.29 13.15
CA VAL A 253 12.86 -18.89 13.51
C VAL A 253 13.77 -20.12 13.62
N GLU A 254 13.31 -21.18 14.28
CA GLU A 254 14.05 -22.44 14.45
C GLU A 254 14.37 -23.08 13.09
N ARG A 255 13.39 -23.18 12.19
CA ARG A 255 13.59 -23.75 10.84
C ARG A 255 14.54 -22.91 9.99
N MET A 256 14.50 -21.59 10.14
CA MET A 256 15.44 -20.71 9.45
C MET A 256 16.87 -20.88 9.99
N GLN A 257 17.05 -21.02 11.30
CA GLN A 257 18.34 -21.33 11.92
C GLN A 257 18.87 -22.70 11.47
N GLU A 258 18.00 -23.72 11.38
CA GLU A 258 18.34 -25.04 10.84
C GLU A 258 18.73 -24.98 9.35
N ALA A 259 18.08 -24.11 8.57
CA ALA A 259 18.48 -23.78 7.20
C ALA A 259 19.75 -22.92 7.13
N GLY A 260 20.33 -22.59 8.29
CA GLY A 260 21.61 -21.94 8.51
C GLY A 260 21.58 -20.42 8.41
N LEU A 261 20.41 -19.78 8.47
CA LEU A 261 20.33 -18.33 8.60
C LEU A 261 20.89 -17.89 9.94
N THR A 262 21.55 -16.73 9.95
CA THR A 262 22.04 -16.10 11.18
C THR A 262 20.92 -15.34 11.89
N ASP A 263 21.06 -15.13 13.20
CA ASP A 263 20.10 -14.34 13.99
C ASP A 263 19.95 -12.91 13.44
N ASP A 264 21.03 -12.33 12.91
CA ASP A 264 21.01 -11.00 12.28
C ASP A 264 20.17 -10.98 10.99
N GLU A 265 20.29 -12.01 10.14
CA GLU A 265 19.47 -12.14 8.92
C GLU A 265 17.99 -12.32 9.27
N ILE A 266 17.70 -13.14 10.29
CA ILE A 266 16.32 -13.39 10.76
C ILE A 266 15.72 -12.12 11.36
N SER A 267 16.45 -11.43 12.24
CA SER A 267 16.02 -10.17 12.83
C SER A 267 15.78 -9.10 11.76
N ALA A 268 16.66 -9.00 10.76
CA ALA A 268 16.46 -8.10 9.62
C ALA A 268 15.18 -8.45 8.83
N ALA A 269 14.93 -9.73 8.57
CA ALA A 269 13.74 -10.18 7.86
C ALA A 269 12.44 -9.89 8.63
N ILE A 270 12.43 -10.12 9.95
CA ILE A 270 11.28 -9.80 10.83
C ILE A 270 10.99 -8.30 10.76
N HIS A 271 12.01 -7.46 10.96
CA HIS A 271 11.83 -6.00 10.91
C HIS A 271 11.34 -5.51 9.54
N ILE A 272 11.88 -6.05 8.44
CA ILE A 272 11.38 -5.73 7.09
C ILE A 272 9.91 -6.14 6.97
N THR A 273 9.54 -7.34 7.43
CA THR A 273 8.16 -7.83 7.35
C THR A 273 7.20 -6.94 8.12
N GLU A 274 7.54 -6.57 9.36
CA GLU A 274 6.71 -5.71 10.21
C GLU A 274 6.54 -4.30 9.62
N GLU A 275 7.63 -3.71 9.11
CA GLU A 275 7.61 -2.40 8.47
C GLU A 275 6.72 -2.42 7.22
N PHE A 276 6.88 -3.42 6.35
CA PHE A 276 6.06 -3.52 5.14
C PHE A 276 4.61 -3.86 5.43
N LEU A 277 4.30 -4.68 6.44
CA LEU A 277 2.92 -4.93 6.86
C LEU A 277 2.23 -3.62 7.25
N ASP A 278 2.92 -2.80 8.05
CA ASP A 278 2.43 -1.48 8.46
C ASP A 278 2.26 -0.52 7.26
N ILE A 279 3.26 -0.43 6.37
CA ILE A 279 3.22 0.40 5.17
C ILE A 279 2.08 -0.01 4.23
N LEU A 280 1.95 -1.30 3.94
CA LEU A 280 1.00 -1.83 2.96
C LEU A 280 -0.45 -1.66 3.41
N SER A 281 -0.76 -1.84 4.70
CA SER A 281 -2.10 -1.56 5.24
C SER A 281 -2.56 -0.12 4.96
N GLY A 282 -1.63 0.84 5.00
CA GLY A 282 -1.91 2.22 4.62
C GLY A 282 -2.01 2.40 3.10
N LEU A 283 -1.09 1.80 2.33
CA LEU A 283 -1.06 1.92 0.87
C LEU A 283 -2.34 1.43 0.20
N LEU A 284 -3.02 0.41 0.74
CA LEU A 284 -4.32 -0.04 0.22
C LEU A 284 -5.36 1.09 0.22
N LEU A 285 -5.46 1.86 1.31
CA LEU A 285 -6.35 3.03 1.39
C LEU A 285 -5.89 4.14 0.45
N ASN A 286 -4.58 4.33 0.32
CA ASN A 286 -4.00 5.41 -0.48
C ASN A 286 -4.26 5.21 -1.97
N VAL A 287 -4.12 3.96 -2.45
CA VAL A 287 -4.42 3.60 -3.85
C VAL A 287 -5.92 3.51 -4.10
N ALA A 288 -6.72 3.06 -3.13
CA ALA A 288 -8.18 3.13 -3.21
C ALA A 288 -8.67 4.58 -3.35
N PHE A 289 -8.07 5.53 -2.63
CA PHE A 289 -8.37 6.96 -2.77
C PHE A 289 -8.06 7.45 -4.18
N ALA A 290 -6.89 7.09 -4.73
CA ALA A 290 -6.52 7.45 -6.09
C ALA A 290 -7.51 6.89 -7.11
N LYS A 291 -7.90 5.61 -6.96
CA LYS A 291 -8.87 4.93 -7.81
C LYS A 291 -10.24 5.62 -7.78
N ILE A 292 -10.81 5.81 -6.59
CA ILE A 292 -12.11 6.49 -6.43
C ILE A 292 -12.05 7.90 -7.03
N ALA A 293 -10.95 8.63 -6.82
CA ALA A 293 -10.77 9.96 -7.38
C ALA A 293 -10.74 9.98 -8.93
N LEU A 294 -10.19 8.94 -9.55
CA LEU A 294 -10.18 8.76 -11.02
C LEU A 294 -11.52 8.22 -11.56
N GLU A 295 -12.35 7.60 -10.73
CA GLU A 295 -13.71 7.14 -11.06
C GLU A 295 -14.77 8.26 -10.92
N GLY A 296 -14.36 9.48 -10.56
CA GLY A 296 -15.24 10.64 -10.41
C GLY A 296 -15.47 11.08 -8.96
N GLY A 297 -14.77 10.47 -8.01
CA GLY A 297 -14.89 10.76 -6.58
C GLY A 297 -16.22 10.29 -5.99
N ASN A 298 -16.42 10.55 -4.70
CA ASN A 298 -17.69 10.32 -3.99
C ASN A 298 -18.29 11.62 -3.45
N ARG A 299 -17.65 12.77 -3.72
CA ARG A 299 -18.21 14.08 -3.43
C ARG A 299 -19.31 14.41 -4.44
N VAL A 300 -20.53 14.59 -3.95
CA VAL A 300 -21.60 15.20 -4.74
C VAL A 300 -21.15 16.61 -5.13
N ARG A 301 -20.96 16.87 -6.44
CA ARG A 301 -20.78 18.24 -6.94
C ARG A 301 -22.01 19.05 -6.51
N THR A 302 -21.85 19.98 -5.58
CA THR A 302 -22.88 21.01 -5.40
C THR A 302 -22.84 21.83 -6.68
N PRO A 303 -23.92 21.89 -7.49
CA PRO A 303 -23.91 22.72 -8.68
C PRO A 303 -23.63 24.15 -8.23
N SER A 304 -22.59 24.74 -8.79
CA SER A 304 -22.30 26.17 -8.65
C SER A 304 -23.57 26.93 -9.01
N ARG A 305 -24.21 27.56 -8.01
CA ARG A 305 -25.38 28.40 -8.23
C ARG A 305 -25.01 29.43 -9.30
N THR A 306 -25.62 29.33 -10.47
CA THR A 306 -25.57 30.40 -11.45
C THR A 306 -26.18 31.65 -10.82
N PRO A 307 -25.66 32.86 -11.11
CA PRO A 307 -26.17 34.12 -10.55
C PRO A 307 -27.69 34.35 -10.76
N GLU A 308 -28.30 33.61 -11.69
CA GLU A 308 -29.74 33.66 -12.00
C GLU A 308 -30.65 33.03 -10.93
N GLN A 309 -30.11 32.30 -9.95
CA GLN A 309 -30.90 31.69 -8.87
C GLN A 309 -30.90 32.51 -7.56
N MET A 310 -30.40 33.75 -7.55
CA MET A 310 -30.67 34.65 -6.42
C MET A 310 -32.15 35.06 -6.44
N PRO A 311 -32.89 34.92 -5.33
CA PRO A 311 -34.24 35.45 -5.24
C PRO A 311 -34.17 36.96 -5.54
N LYS A 312 -34.95 37.42 -6.53
CA LYS A 312 -35.09 38.84 -6.83
C LYS A 312 -35.49 39.54 -5.54
N GLN A 313 -34.56 40.34 -4.98
CA GLN A 313 -34.91 41.30 -3.94
C GLN A 313 -35.97 42.22 -4.54
N TYR A 314 -37.20 42.08 -4.06
CA TYR A 314 -38.25 43.06 -4.32
C TYR A 314 -37.81 44.38 -3.68
N PRO A 315 -37.89 45.51 -4.39
CA PRO A 315 -37.57 46.79 -3.80
C PRO A 315 -38.61 47.12 -2.72
N ASP A 316 -38.11 47.52 -1.55
CA ASP A 316 -38.92 48.11 -0.49
C ASP A 316 -39.78 49.25 -1.05
N HIS A 317 -41.09 49.13 -0.86
CA HIS A 317 -42.02 50.22 -1.11
C HIS A 317 -41.76 51.34 -0.08
N PRO A 318 -41.73 52.61 -0.50
CA PRO A 318 -41.48 53.71 0.41
C PRO A 318 -42.72 53.99 1.27
N GLU A 319 -42.44 54.42 2.50
CA GLU A 319 -43.36 55.02 3.45
C GLU A 319 -44.46 55.88 2.81
N ARG A 320 -45.68 55.76 3.32
CA ARG A 320 -46.62 56.88 3.35
C ARG A 320 -47.08 57.12 4.77
N ALA A 321 -46.66 58.28 5.27
CA ALA A 321 -47.23 58.97 6.41
C ALA A 321 -48.67 59.45 6.11
N ALA A 322 -49.58 59.20 7.04
CA ALA A 322 -50.65 60.08 7.53
C ALA A 322 -51.45 59.34 8.61
#